data_AF-A0A915CG18-F1
#
_entry.id   AF-A0A915CG18-F1
#
_cell.length_a   1.000
_cell.length_b   1.000
_cell.length_c   1.000
_cell.angle_alpha   90.00
_cell.angle_beta   90.00
_cell.angle_gamma   90.00
#
_symmetry.space_group_name_H-M   'P 1'
#
loop_
_entity.id
_entity.type
_entity.pdbx_description
1 polymer ?
#
loop_
_entity_poly.entity_id
_entity_poly.type
_entity_poly.pdbx_seq_one_letter_code
_entity_poly.pdbx_strand_id
1 'polypeptide(L)'
;MTNDASDNAIRMRLLQRRLSCTLLFGVLLSWIFIYYTTLSNNSKHFSEYSNFTNARIRTLEKELLQMRYRLTERDREVFLLKNSGTLCSNETSIPRPTISLPSFFDFLPHLYTASMNALRPAVAYPNHTFPSGAKLVIGIPTVARHNFSYLLPTLQSLISGMNAEERASTLLVVLIADDEGPHSQFVAEQLHNVRSEFSQEIDSGLLHVIVPPREWYPPDLRSIPATFDDSPERMYWRTKQNLDYIFLMLYCQRRGEYYLQLEDDILTKRGFVSRIHDFTAQRPIESQWFMLEFSTLGFIGKLFRSSDLPLLAQFIALFHREKPVDWLLDLLFVNRYCHPEKSPKQCSEITKQYRVRSRPSLFQHVGVHSSLAGKLQKLRERDFGKVQLYIPHADNPRAKISTSLVGYKSYDLESAYAGRNFFWSLSPRAEDYILFDFGQGIKIHGFLFRTGNPEHQGDILTEDASVYLRRKNSGNFDRIVAFNEHGTARVDFNVSRVIDSLKIVVHKNLSNWVIFNEIAIIVE
;
A
#
# COMPACT_ATOMS: atom_id res chain seq x y z
N MET A 1 -76.13 -78.31 39.66
CA MET A 1 -76.48 -77.05 38.99
C MET A 1 -75.87 -75.96 39.86
N THR A 2 -74.73 -75.34 39.57
CA THR A 2 -74.37 -74.50 38.42
C THR A 2 -72.85 -74.28 38.53
N ASN A 3 -72.00 -74.91 37.72
CA ASN A 3 -70.57 -74.54 37.67
C ASN A 3 -69.88 -74.82 36.32
N ASP A 4 -70.42 -75.68 35.45
CA ASP A 4 -69.81 -75.94 34.13
C ASP A 4 -70.13 -74.91 33.03
N ALA A 5 -71.20 -74.12 33.17
CA ALA A 5 -71.57 -73.12 32.16
C ALA A 5 -70.75 -71.81 32.26
N SER A 6 -70.17 -71.53 33.43
CA SER A 6 -69.37 -70.32 33.69
C SER A 6 -67.95 -70.44 33.10
N ASP A 7 -67.33 -71.62 33.25
CA ASP A 7 -65.93 -71.83 32.91
C ASP A 7 -65.68 -71.92 31.38
N ASN A 8 -66.65 -72.48 30.64
CA ASN A 8 -66.59 -72.52 29.17
C ASN A 8 -66.81 -71.14 28.50
N ALA A 9 -67.64 -70.27 29.08
CA ALA A 9 -67.85 -68.92 28.57
C ALA A 9 -66.61 -68.02 28.78
N ILE A 10 -65.89 -68.22 29.89
CA ILE A 10 -64.64 -67.51 30.19
C ILE A 10 -63.51 -67.99 29.26
N ARG A 11 -63.38 -69.31 29.02
CA ARG A 11 -62.40 -69.87 28.07
C ARG A 11 -62.61 -69.40 26.63
N MET A 12 -63.86 -69.35 26.16
CA MET A 12 -64.20 -68.84 24.81
C MET A 12 -63.86 -67.35 24.66
N ARG A 13 -64.15 -66.51 25.66
CA ARG A 13 -63.78 -65.08 25.65
C ARG A 13 -62.27 -64.86 25.73
N LEU A 14 -61.53 -65.71 26.45
CA LEU A 14 -60.07 -65.69 26.51
C LEU A 14 -59.44 -66.11 25.17
N LEU A 15 -59.99 -67.13 24.50
CA LEU A 15 -59.56 -67.55 23.16
C LEU A 15 -59.85 -66.46 22.12
N GLN A 16 -61.04 -65.85 22.12
CA GLN A 16 -61.37 -64.72 21.24
C GLN A 16 -60.47 -63.51 21.50
N ARG A 17 -60.17 -63.16 22.76
CA ARG A 17 -59.23 -62.07 23.08
C ARG A 17 -57.80 -62.38 22.65
N ARG A 18 -57.35 -63.63 22.80
CA ARG A 18 -56.01 -64.06 22.31
C ARG A 18 -55.94 -64.00 20.79
N LEU A 19 -56.96 -64.48 20.08
CA LEU A 19 -57.06 -64.39 18.62
C LEU A 19 -57.13 -62.94 18.12
N SER A 20 -57.90 -62.05 18.77
CA SER A 20 -57.91 -60.63 18.43
C SER A 20 -56.59 -59.94 18.72
N CYS A 21 -55.91 -60.26 19.83
CA CYS A 21 -54.59 -59.71 20.13
C CYS A 21 -53.52 -60.20 19.15
N THR A 22 -53.53 -61.47 18.75
CA THR A 22 -52.57 -61.97 17.74
C THR A 22 -52.84 -61.38 16.36
N LEU A 23 -54.10 -61.17 15.98
CA LEU A 23 -54.45 -60.45 14.75
C LEU A 23 -53.99 -58.98 14.78
N LEU A 24 -54.25 -58.26 15.88
CA LEU A 24 -53.80 -56.87 16.04
C LEU A 24 -52.28 -56.77 16.04
N PHE A 25 -51.58 -57.71 16.67
CA PHE A 25 -50.11 -57.74 16.68
C PHE A 25 -49.54 -58.06 15.29
N GLY A 26 -50.18 -58.98 14.55
CA GLY A 26 -49.81 -59.30 13.17
C GLY A 26 -50.01 -58.12 12.21
N VAL A 27 -51.12 -57.38 12.36
CA VAL A 27 -51.38 -56.15 11.60
C VAL A 27 -50.37 -55.06 11.97
N LEU A 28 -50.06 -54.87 13.25
CA LEU A 28 -49.05 -53.88 13.68
C LEU A 28 -47.67 -54.21 13.11
N LEU A 29 -47.25 -55.48 13.15
CA LEU A 29 -45.97 -55.92 12.58
C LEU A 29 -45.93 -55.75 11.05
N SER A 30 -47.03 -55.99 10.34
CA SER A 30 -47.08 -55.75 8.90
C SER A 30 -47.01 -54.26 8.57
N TRP A 31 -47.67 -53.38 9.33
CA TRP A 31 -47.55 -51.94 9.19
C TRP A 31 -46.14 -51.43 9.51
N ILE A 32 -45.49 -51.96 10.54
CA ILE A 32 -44.09 -51.63 10.87
C ILE A 32 -43.16 -52.09 9.74
N PHE A 33 -43.36 -53.30 9.21
CA PHE A 33 -42.58 -53.80 8.08
C PHE A 33 -42.78 -52.96 6.81
N ILE A 34 -44.02 -52.59 6.48
CA ILE A 34 -44.35 -51.69 5.36
C ILE A 34 -43.72 -50.31 5.59
N TYR A 35 -43.77 -49.78 6.81
CA TYR A 35 -43.16 -48.50 7.16
C TYR A 35 -41.64 -48.54 6.97
N TYR A 36 -40.95 -49.54 7.53
CA TYR A 36 -39.49 -49.67 7.39
C TYR A 36 -39.04 -49.95 5.95
N THR A 37 -39.79 -50.75 5.19
CA THR A 37 -39.48 -51.01 3.77
C THR A 37 -39.71 -49.75 2.91
N THR A 38 -40.77 -48.98 3.19
CA THR A 38 -41.02 -47.70 2.51
C THR A 38 -39.96 -46.66 2.86
N LEU A 39 -39.56 -46.56 4.14
CA LEU A 39 -38.50 -45.65 4.58
C LEU A 39 -37.14 -46.01 3.97
N SER A 40 -36.82 -47.31 3.90
CA SER A 40 -35.58 -47.83 3.29
C SER A 40 -35.54 -47.58 1.77
N ASN A 41 -36.65 -47.82 1.07
CA ASN A 41 -36.75 -47.51 -0.37
C ASN A 41 -36.66 -46.02 -0.66
N ASN A 42 -37.31 -45.16 0.13
CA ASN A 42 -37.20 -43.70 -0.01
C ASN A 42 -35.77 -43.21 0.25
N SER A 43 -35.08 -43.78 1.25
CA SER A 43 -33.67 -43.47 1.53
C SER A 43 -32.73 -43.89 0.39
N LYS A 44 -32.94 -45.08 -0.20
CA LYS A 44 -32.18 -45.53 -1.37
C LYS A 44 -32.44 -44.65 -2.60
N HIS A 45 -33.69 -44.34 -2.90
CA HIS A 45 -34.04 -43.44 -4.00
C HIS A 45 -33.46 -42.03 -3.81
N PHE A 46 -33.48 -41.50 -2.58
CA PHE A 46 -32.86 -40.22 -2.27
C PHE A 46 -31.33 -40.26 -2.43
N SER A 47 -30.68 -41.35 -2.00
CA SER A 47 -29.24 -41.56 -2.19
C SER A 47 -28.87 -41.68 -3.67
N GLU A 48 -29.63 -42.43 -4.46
CA GLU A 48 -29.43 -42.56 -5.91
C GLU A 48 -29.66 -41.24 -6.64
N TYR A 49 -30.72 -40.51 -6.29
CA TYR A 49 -31.00 -39.18 -6.83
C TYR A 49 -29.91 -38.16 -6.45
N SER A 50 -29.44 -38.18 -5.21
CA SER A 50 -28.33 -37.35 -4.72
C SER A 50 -27.03 -37.67 -5.44
N ASN A 51 -26.71 -38.96 -5.65
CA ASN A 51 -25.52 -39.36 -6.40
C ASN A 51 -25.61 -38.95 -7.88
N PHE A 52 -26.78 -39.09 -8.50
CA PHE A 52 -27.03 -38.64 -9.86
C PHE A 52 -26.91 -37.13 -10.01
N THR A 53 -27.52 -36.34 -9.12
CA THR A 53 -27.43 -34.87 -9.13
C THR A 53 -25.99 -34.42 -8.87
N ASN A 54 -25.28 -35.01 -7.90
CA ASN A 54 -23.87 -34.72 -7.65
C ASN A 54 -22.97 -35.07 -8.85
N ALA A 55 -23.20 -36.20 -9.52
CA ALA A 55 -22.49 -36.56 -10.74
C ALA A 55 -22.78 -35.57 -11.87
N ARG A 56 -24.03 -35.11 -12.01
CA ARG A 56 -24.42 -34.11 -13.00
C ARG A 56 -23.80 -32.75 -12.69
N ILE A 57 -23.78 -32.31 -11.43
CA ILE A 57 -23.11 -31.08 -10.98
C ILE A 57 -21.62 -31.14 -11.34
N ARG A 58 -20.92 -32.22 -10.99
CA ARG A 58 -19.49 -32.40 -11.36
C ARG A 58 -19.26 -32.36 -12.87
N THR A 59 -20.20 -32.86 -13.66
CA THR A 59 -20.11 -32.82 -15.13
C THR A 59 -20.28 -31.39 -15.64
N LEU A 60 -21.28 -30.67 -15.12
CA LEU A 60 -21.52 -29.26 -15.45
C LEU A 60 -20.35 -28.36 -15.03
N GLU A 61 -19.74 -28.62 -13.87
CA GLU A 61 -18.52 -27.92 -13.42
C GLU A 61 -17.36 -28.10 -14.42
N LYS A 62 -17.16 -29.32 -14.93
CA LYS A 62 -16.15 -29.59 -15.96
C LYS A 62 -16.46 -28.89 -17.28
N GLU A 63 -17.72 -28.92 -17.73
CA GLU A 63 -18.16 -28.23 -18.95
C GLU A 63 -17.99 -26.71 -18.83
N LEU A 64 -18.36 -26.13 -17.68
CA LEU A 64 -18.14 -24.71 -17.39
C LEU A 64 -16.65 -24.34 -17.38
N LEU A 65 -15.80 -25.16 -16.77
CA LEU A 65 -14.35 -24.95 -16.77
C LEU A 65 -13.79 -24.99 -18.19
N GLN A 66 -14.24 -25.93 -19.02
CA GLN A 66 -13.80 -26.05 -20.41
C GLN A 66 -14.28 -24.87 -21.27
N MET A 67 -15.52 -24.42 -21.07
CA MET A 67 -16.03 -23.21 -21.74
C MET A 67 -15.25 -21.97 -21.34
N ARG A 68 -14.96 -21.79 -20.04
CA ARG A 68 -14.15 -20.68 -19.54
C ARG A 68 -12.77 -20.67 -20.17
N TYR A 69 -12.11 -21.83 -20.26
CA TYR A 69 -10.81 -21.96 -20.92
C TYR A 69 -10.86 -21.52 -22.39
N ARG A 70 -11.85 -22.00 -23.16
CA ARG A 70 -12.00 -21.62 -24.58
C ARG A 70 -12.27 -20.12 -24.78
N LEU A 71 -13.04 -19.51 -23.87
CA LEU A 71 -13.29 -18.07 -23.92
C LEU A 71 -12.00 -17.29 -23.68
N THR A 72 -11.21 -17.66 -22.66
CA THR A 72 -9.92 -17.01 -22.39
C THR A 72 -8.94 -17.14 -23.56
N GLU A 73 -8.82 -18.32 -24.18
CA GLU A 73 -7.96 -18.51 -25.37
C GLU A 73 -8.41 -17.63 -26.54
N ARG A 74 -9.73 -17.54 -26.77
CA ARG A 74 -10.28 -16.67 -27.82
C ARG A 74 -9.97 -15.19 -27.54
N ASP A 75 -10.15 -14.74 -26.31
CA ASP A 75 -9.89 -13.35 -25.92
C ASP A 75 -8.38 -13.03 -26.03
N ARG A 76 -7.51 -13.98 -25.68
CA ARG A 76 -6.06 -13.92 -25.88
C ARG A 76 -5.70 -13.78 -27.36
N GLU A 77 -6.24 -14.63 -28.24
CA GLU A 77 -6.00 -14.56 -29.68
C GLU A 77 -6.41 -13.19 -30.25
N VAL A 78 -7.61 -12.71 -29.89
CA VAL A 78 -8.12 -11.40 -30.31
C VAL A 78 -7.20 -10.27 -29.83
N PHE A 79 -6.73 -10.34 -28.58
CA PHE A 79 -5.83 -9.35 -28.02
C PHE A 79 -4.48 -9.30 -28.76
N LEU A 80 -3.86 -10.47 -28.99
CA LEU A 80 -2.59 -10.56 -29.72
C LEU A 80 -2.72 -10.09 -31.17
N LEU A 81 -3.84 -10.40 -31.84
CA LEU A 81 -4.13 -9.91 -33.20
C LEU A 81 -4.27 -8.39 -33.25
N LYS A 82 -4.94 -7.78 -32.27
CA LYS A 82 -5.13 -6.33 -32.21
C LYS A 82 -3.84 -5.56 -31.91
N ASN A 83 -2.94 -6.15 -31.13
CA ASN A 83 -1.77 -5.44 -30.57
C ASN A 83 -0.43 -5.83 -31.19
N SER A 84 -0.38 -6.84 -32.07
CA SER A 84 0.78 -7.11 -32.91
C SER A 84 0.83 -6.07 -34.03
N GLY A 85 1.64 -5.03 -33.87
CA GLY A 85 1.80 -3.92 -34.84
C GLY A 85 2.37 -4.30 -36.22
N THR A 86 2.28 -5.57 -36.64
CA THR A 86 2.94 -6.11 -37.84
C THR A 86 2.06 -7.04 -38.69
N LEU A 87 0.73 -6.98 -38.58
CA LEU A 87 -0.17 -7.84 -39.39
C LEU A 87 -1.30 -7.10 -40.10
N CYS A 88 -1.08 -5.83 -40.45
CA CYS A 88 -1.89 -5.10 -41.43
C CYS A 88 -1.03 -4.61 -42.60
N SER A 89 -0.21 -5.50 -43.17
CA SER A 89 0.26 -5.36 -44.55
C SER A 89 -0.43 -6.44 -45.39
N ASN A 90 -1.10 -5.99 -46.45
CA ASN A 90 -1.83 -6.80 -47.41
C ASN A 90 -1.10 -8.09 -47.79
N GLU A 91 -1.87 -9.19 -47.82
CA GLU A 91 -1.60 -10.46 -48.50
C GLU A 91 -0.19 -11.05 -48.36
N THR A 92 -0.05 -12.02 -47.46
CA THR A 92 0.36 -13.41 -47.78
C THR A 92 0.39 -14.21 -46.49
N SER A 93 0.09 -15.50 -46.61
CA SER A 93 0.08 -16.52 -45.57
C SER A 93 1.35 -16.53 -44.70
N ILE A 94 1.38 -15.72 -43.65
CA ILE A 94 2.35 -15.91 -42.57
C ILE A 94 1.91 -17.20 -41.84
N PRO A 95 2.74 -18.25 -41.84
CA PRO A 95 2.38 -19.49 -41.15
C PRO A 95 2.09 -19.14 -39.69
N ARG A 96 0.88 -19.50 -39.21
CA ARG A 96 0.56 -19.39 -37.79
C ARG A 96 1.68 -20.08 -37.03
N PRO A 97 2.33 -19.40 -36.07
CA PRO A 97 3.36 -20.06 -35.28
C PRO A 97 2.73 -21.31 -34.66
N THR A 98 3.34 -22.46 -34.92
CA THR A 98 2.89 -23.78 -34.42
C THR A 98 3.03 -23.89 -32.90
N ILE A 99 3.69 -22.91 -32.27
CA ILE A 99 3.90 -22.81 -30.83
C ILE A 99 3.31 -21.48 -30.35
N SER A 100 2.49 -21.57 -29.30
CA SER A 100 1.94 -20.42 -28.59
C SER A 100 2.92 -19.99 -27.50
N LEU A 101 3.46 -18.78 -27.60
CA LEU A 101 4.37 -18.25 -26.58
C LEU A 101 3.57 -17.66 -25.41
N PRO A 102 3.94 -17.98 -24.15
CA PRO A 102 3.36 -17.33 -23.00
C PRO A 102 3.73 -15.84 -23.00
N SER A 103 2.78 -15.01 -22.62
CA SER A 103 2.92 -13.59 -22.44
C SER A 103 2.64 -13.21 -20.99
N PHE A 104 3.03 -12.01 -20.58
CA PHE A 104 2.72 -11.49 -19.25
C PHE A 104 1.21 -11.51 -18.94
N PHE A 105 0.37 -11.32 -19.96
CA PHE A 105 -1.09 -11.34 -19.85
C PHE A 105 -1.65 -12.71 -19.49
N ASP A 106 -0.91 -13.80 -19.72
CA ASP A 106 -1.34 -15.15 -19.32
C ASP A 106 -1.37 -15.30 -17.78
N PHE A 107 -0.63 -14.46 -17.05
CA PHE A 107 -0.69 -14.39 -15.58
C PHE A 107 -1.80 -13.45 -15.07
N LEU A 108 -2.32 -12.58 -15.93
CA LEU A 108 -3.38 -11.59 -15.64
C LEU A 108 -4.45 -11.62 -16.75
N PRO A 109 -5.17 -12.74 -16.91
CA PRO A 109 -5.99 -12.98 -18.10
C PRO A 109 -7.19 -12.03 -18.23
N HIS A 110 -7.63 -11.38 -17.15
CA HIS A 110 -8.67 -10.34 -17.22
C HIS A 110 -8.27 -9.15 -18.10
N LEU A 111 -6.96 -8.91 -18.25
CA LEU A 111 -6.43 -7.85 -19.11
C LEU A 111 -6.60 -8.13 -20.61
N TYR A 112 -6.88 -9.37 -21.03
CA TYR A 112 -7.17 -9.67 -22.45
C TYR A 112 -8.44 -8.98 -22.95
N THR A 113 -9.42 -8.82 -22.07
CA THR A 113 -10.68 -8.13 -22.36
C THR A 113 -10.65 -6.65 -22.02
N ALA A 114 -9.60 -6.20 -21.32
CA ALA A 114 -9.47 -4.81 -20.90
C ALA A 114 -9.02 -3.92 -22.06
N SER A 115 -9.37 -2.63 -21.99
CA SER A 115 -8.82 -1.62 -22.88
C SER A 115 -7.30 -1.50 -22.68
N MET A 116 -6.54 -1.12 -23.72
CA MET A 116 -5.12 -0.78 -23.57
C MET A 116 -4.87 0.37 -22.58
N ASN A 117 -5.90 1.13 -22.24
CA ASN A 117 -5.86 2.11 -21.16
C ASN A 117 -5.62 1.47 -19.78
N ALA A 118 -5.95 0.18 -19.59
CA ALA A 118 -5.66 -0.56 -18.36
C ALA A 118 -4.15 -0.70 -18.08
N LEU A 119 -3.30 -0.50 -19.09
CA LEU A 119 -1.84 -0.56 -19.01
C LEU A 119 -1.19 0.81 -18.84
N ARG A 120 -2.00 1.85 -18.59
CA ARG A 120 -1.56 3.21 -18.32
C ARG A 120 -2.21 3.67 -17.01
N PRO A 121 -1.55 4.53 -16.22
CA PRO A 121 -2.21 5.16 -15.09
C PRO A 121 -3.48 5.88 -15.55
N ALA A 122 -4.57 5.74 -14.78
CA ALA A 122 -5.79 6.50 -15.00
C ALA A 122 -5.60 7.99 -14.67
N VAL A 123 -4.70 8.27 -13.73
CA VAL A 123 -4.27 9.62 -13.35
C VAL A 123 -2.74 9.61 -13.26
N ALA A 124 -2.11 10.66 -13.78
CA ALA A 124 -0.68 10.89 -13.66
C ALA A 124 -0.37 12.38 -13.50
N TYR A 125 0.42 12.75 -12.50
CA TYR A 125 0.95 14.09 -12.29
C TYR A 125 2.47 14.06 -12.14
N PRO A 126 3.22 14.99 -12.77
CA PRO A 126 2.79 15.84 -13.87
C PRO A 126 2.44 15.01 -15.12
N ASN A 127 1.60 15.55 -16.01
CA ASN A 127 1.09 14.81 -17.16
C ASN A 127 2.19 14.56 -18.21
N HIS A 128 2.62 13.29 -18.34
CA HIS A 128 3.50 12.78 -19.41
C HIS A 128 4.89 13.42 -19.56
N THR A 129 5.30 14.34 -18.69
CA THR A 129 6.66 14.89 -18.65
C THR A 129 7.50 14.08 -17.69
N PHE A 130 8.45 13.30 -18.20
CA PHE A 130 9.40 12.57 -17.38
C PHE A 130 10.75 13.27 -17.42
N PRO A 131 11.41 13.49 -16.27
CA PRO A 131 12.81 13.90 -16.29
C PRO A 131 13.64 12.82 -16.99
N SER A 132 14.35 13.21 -18.04
CA SER A 132 15.30 12.34 -18.70
C SER A 132 16.57 12.20 -17.86
N GLY A 133 16.99 10.97 -17.55
CA GLY A 133 18.29 10.71 -16.94
C GLY A 133 18.32 10.54 -15.41
N ALA A 134 17.18 10.22 -14.77
CA ALA A 134 17.20 9.83 -13.36
C ALA A 134 18.07 8.57 -13.17
N LYS A 135 18.99 8.60 -12.20
CA LYS A 135 19.81 7.44 -11.84
C LYS A 135 19.03 6.51 -10.90
N LEU A 136 18.23 7.09 -10.02
CA LEU A 136 17.45 6.36 -9.03
C LEU A 136 15.96 6.68 -9.16
N VAL A 137 15.13 5.65 -9.32
CA VAL A 137 13.67 5.75 -9.25
C VAL A 137 13.20 5.12 -7.94
N ILE A 138 12.44 5.84 -7.15
CA ILE A 138 11.93 5.38 -5.85
C ILE A 138 10.43 5.17 -5.97
N GLY A 139 9.98 3.92 -5.88
CA GLY A 139 8.57 3.55 -5.90
C GLY A 139 7.98 3.51 -4.50
N ILE A 140 6.86 4.21 -4.28
CA ILE A 140 6.17 4.33 -2.99
C ILE A 140 4.66 4.07 -3.20
N PRO A 141 4.15 2.87 -2.88
CA PRO A 141 2.73 2.59 -2.91
C PRO A 141 2.06 3.06 -1.62
N THR A 142 0.87 3.65 -1.73
CA THR A 142 -0.01 3.98 -0.61
C THR A 142 -1.39 3.36 -0.82
N VAL A 143 -2.04 2.97 0.27
CA VAL A 143 -3.36 2.35 0.29
C VAL A 143 -4.22 2.96 1.40
N ALA A 144 -5.54 2.85 1.24
CA ALA A 144 -6.49 3.32 2.23
C ALA A 144 -6.26 2.65 3.59
N ARG A 145 -6.21 3.45 4.65
CA ARG A 145 -6.16 3.03 6.05
C ARG A 145 -7.19 3.80 6.85
N HIS A 146 -7.65 3.21 7.94
CA HIS A 146 -8.55 3.92 8.86
C HIS A 146 -7.79 5.00 9.62
N ASN A 147 -8.27 6.25 9.50
CA ASN A 147 -7.95 7.42 10.33
C ASN A 147 -6.54 8.04 10.21
N PHE A 148 -5.62 7.49 9.41
CA PHE A 148 -4.27 8.06 9.25
C PHE A 148 -3.68 7.80 7.85
N SER A 149 -3.00 8.80 7.27
CA SER A 149 -2.13 8.63 6.09
C SER A 149 -0.68 8.90 6.48
N TYR A 150 0.21 7.94 6.23
CA TYR A 150 1.64 8.07 6.48
C TYR A 150 2.41 8.71 5.32
N LEU A 151 1.74 8.88 4.16
CA LEU A 151 2.38 9.29 2.93
C LEU A 151 3.05 10.66 3.02
N LEU A 152 2.36 11.67 3.57
CA LEU A 152 2.92 13.03 3.65
C LEU A 152 4.20 13.06 4.52
N PRO A 153 4.20 12.52 5.77
CA PRO A 153 5.44 12.42 6.55
C PRO A 153 6.57 11.67 5.82
N THR A 154 6.27 10.58 5.12
CA THR A 154 7.26 9.81 4.36
C THR A 154 7.87 10.64 3.24
N LEU A 155 7.04 11.32 2.43
CA LEU A 155 7.52 12.20 1.36
C LEU A 155 8.33 13.37 1.91
N GLN A 156 7.89 14.01 2.99
CA GLN A 156 8.64 15.07 3.67
C GLN A 156 10.01 14.56 4.12
N SER A 157 10.09 13.38 4.73
CA SER A 157 11.36 12.78 5.16
C SER A 157 12.27 12.51 3.96
N LEU A 158 11.75 11.95 2.88
CA LEU A 158 12.52 11.67 1.65
C LEU A 158 13.06 12.94 1.01
N ILE A 159 12.22 13.94 0.78
CA ILE A 159 12.58 15.19 0.09
C ILE A 159 13.57 16.01 0.93
N SER A 160 13.34 16.15 2.24
CA SER A 160 14.28 16.83 3.15
C SER A 160 15.59 16.06 3.35
N GLY A 161 15.55 14.73 3.16
CA GLY A 161 16.72 13.88 3.18
C GLY A 161 17.66 14.05 1.99
N MET A 162 17.22 14.70 0.90
CA MET A 162 18.00 14.89 -0.33
C MET A 162 18.52 16.33 -0.48
N ASN A 163 19.77 16.47 -0.90
CA ASN A 163 20.35 17.72 -1.38
C ASN A 163 19.97 18.02 -2.85
N ALA A 164 20.37 19.18 -3.37
CA ALA A 164 20.00 19.61 -4.73
C ALA A 164 20.49 18.67 -5.85
N GLU A 165 21.71 18.13 -5.73
CA GLU A 165 22.26 17.17 -6.70
C GLU A 165 21.51 15.82 -6.64
N GLU A 166 21.24 15.34 -5.42
CA GLU A 166 20.46 14.12 -5.20
C GLU A 166 19.04 14.26 -5.78
N ARG A 167 18.39 15.41 -5.61
CA ARG A 167 17.06 15.69 -6.18
C ARG A 167 17.10 15.70 -7.71
N ALA A 168 18.14 16.25 -8.32
CA ALA A 168 18.28 16.30 -9.78
C ALA A 168 18.48 14.91 -10.42
N SER A 169 19.03 13.95 -9.67
CA SER A 169 19.27 12.57 -10.16
C SER A 169 18.23 11.54 -9.72
N THR A 170 17.16 11.96 -9.03
CA THR A 170 16.18 11.06 -8.41
C THR A 170 14.77 11.34 -8.94
N LEU A 171 13.99 10.28 -9.12
CA LEU A 171 12.56 10.35 -9.42
C LEU A 171 11.77 9.62 -8.33
N LEU A 172 10.90 10.32 -7.62
CA LEU A 172 9.92 9.71 -6.72
C LEU A 172 8.65 9.36 -7.50
N VAL A 173 8.16 8.13 -7.38
CA VAL A 173 6.89 7.69 -7.98
C VAL A 173 5.98 7.16 -6.89
N VAL A 174 4.93 7.91 -6.58
CA VAL A 174 3.88 7.53 -5.65
C VAL A 174 2.74 6.86 -6.39
N LEU A 175 2.44 5.61 -6.04
CA LEU A 175 1.25 4.90 -6.49
C LEU A 175 0.16 5.02 -5.43
N ILE A 176 -0.91 5.77 -5.73
CA ILE A 176 -2.11 5.80 -4.89
C ILE A 176 -3.01 4.65 -5.36
N ALA A 177 -2.98 3.53 -4.63
CA ALA A 177 -3.53 2.26 -5.08
C ALA A 177 -4.87 1.92 -4.42
N ASP A 178 -5.94 1.91 -5.22
CA ASP A 178 -7.30 1.54 -4.81
C ASP A 178 -7.96 0.70 -5.92
N ASP A 179 -8.66 -0.38 -5.55
CA ASP A 179 -9.29 -1.28 -6.52
C ASP A 179 -10.53 -0.68 -7.21
N GLU A 180 -11.07 0.42 -6.67
CA GLU A 180 -12.09 1.25 -7.33
C GLU A 180 -11.49 2.27 -8.32
N GLY A 181 -10.16 2.35 -8.41
CA GLY A 181 -9.44 3.23 -9.33
C GLY A 181 -9.62 4.72 -9.01
N PRO A 182 -9.63 5.61 -10.02
CA PRO A 182 -9.63 7.07 -9.80
C PRO A 182 -10.93 7.64 -9.21
N HIS A 183 -11.98 6.82 -9.09
CA HIS A 183 -13.27 7.24 -8.53
C HIS A 183 -13.37 7.06 -7.01
N SER A 184 -12.39 6.40 -6.39
CA SER A 184 -12.35 6.22 -4.93
C SER A 184 -12.22 7.57 -4.21
N GLN A 185 -12.98 7.73 -3.12
CA GLN A 185 -12.86 8.89 -2.24
C GLN A 185 -11.44 9.01 -1.65
N PHE A 186 -10.84 7.88 -1.25
CA PHE A 186 -9.46 7.84 -0.74
C PHE A 186 -8.48 8.38 -1.79
N VAL A 187 -8.65 8.02 -3.06
CA VAL A 187 -7.78 8.50 -4.14
C VAL A 187 -7.93 10.01 -4.32
N ALA A 188 -9.16 10.53 -4.32
CA ALA A 188 -9.41 11.97 -4.44
C ALA A 188 -8.77 12.76 -3.28
N GLU A 189 -8.90 12.26 -2.05
CA GLU A 189 -8.31 12.86 -0.85
C GLU A 189 -6.77 12.84 -0.89
N GLN A 190 -6.15 11.69 -1.22
CA GLN A 190 -4.69 11.62 -1.30
C GLN A 190 -4.13 12.47 -2.45
N LEU A 191 -4.80 12.52 -3.60
CA LEU A 191 -4.41 13.41 -4.69
C LEU A 191 -4.47 14.88 -4.27
N HIS A 192 -5.51 15.28 -3.53
CA HIS A 192 -5.62 16.63 -3.01
C HIS A 192 -4.45 16.94 -2.05
N ASN A 193 -4.23 16.07 -1.07
CA ASN A 193 -3.20 16.25 -0.03
C ASN A 193 -1.78 16.30 -0.60
N VAL A 194 -1.45 15.43 -1.55
CA VAL A 194 -0.11 15.42 -2.16
C VAL A 194 0.09 16.66 -3.02
N ARG A 195 -0.94 17.10 -3.76
CA ARG A 195 -0.84 18.29 -4.61
C ARG A 195 -0.77 19.58 -3.81
N SER A 196 -1.44 19.66 -2.67
CA SER A 196 -1.39 20.84 -1.80
C SER A 196 -0.03 20.97 -1.11
N GLU A 197 0.53 19.86 -0.61
CA GLU A 197 1.81 19.88 0.13
C GLU A 197 3.06 19.91 -0.76
N PHE A 198 3.03 19.27 -1.93
CA PHE A 198 4.21 18.99 -2.76
C PHE A 198 4.10 19.51 -4.20
N SER A 199 3.37 20.61 -4.40
CA SER A 199 3.21 21.24 -5.71
C SER A 199 4.55 21.54 -6.38
N GLN A 200 5.52 22.09 -5.65
CA GLN A 200 6.85 22.41 -6.19
C GLN A 200 7.63 21.15 -6.63
N GLU A 201 7.56 20.08 -5.85
CA GLU A 201 8.22 18.82 -6.20
C GLU A 201 7.56 18.12 -7.39
N ILE A 202 6.25 18.29 -7.56
CA ILE A 202 5.51 17.84 -8.75
C ILE A 202 5.92 18.67 -9.97
N ASP A 203 5.92 20.00 -9.85
CA ASP A 203 6.20 20.92 -10.95
C ASP A 203 7.66 20.83 -11.42
N SER A 204 8.60 20.56 -10.49
CA SER A 204 10.01 20.31 -10.82
C SER A 204 10.27 18.93 -11.44
N GLY A 205 9.28 18.02 -11.42
CA GLY A 205 9.41 16.64 -11.90
C GLY A 205 10.09 15.69 -10.92
N LEU A 206 10.43 16.13 -9.70
CA LEU A 206 10.98 15.25 -8.66
C LEU A 206 9.95 14.22 -8.18
N LEU A 207 8.68 14.62 -8.07
CA LEU A 207 7.59 13.80 -7.54
C LEU A 207 6.54 13.52 -8.62
N HIS A 208 6.37 12.25 -8.95
CA HIS A 208 5.31 11.76 -9.80
C HIS A 208 4.25 11.03 -8.98
N VAL A 209 2.98 11.31 -9.25
CA VAL A 209 1.84 10.67 -8.60
C VAL A 209 1.02 9.94 -9.65
N ILE A 210 0.78 8.65 -9.44
CA ILE A 210 0.02 7.81 -10.36
C ILE A 210 -1.10 7.06 -9.65
N VAL A 211 -2.19 6.81 -10.38
CA VAL A 211 -3.32 5.99 -9.93
C VAL A 211 -3.53 4.87 -10.94
N PRO A 212 -3.61 3.59 -10.51
CA PRO A 212 -3.91 2.49 -11.40
C PRO A 212 -5.39 2.56 -11.86
N PRO A 213 -5.69 2.17 -13.11
CA PRO A 213 -7.07 2.05 -13.56
C PRO A 213 -7.77 0.89 -12.84
N ARG A 214 -9.10 0.96 -12.68
CA ARG A 214 -9.89 -0.12 -12.06
C ARG A 214 -9.67 -1.46 -12.78
N GLU A 215 -9.57 -1.42 -14.11
CA GLU A 215 -9.38 -2.58 -14.97
C GLU A 215 -8.04 -3.29 -14.76
N TRP A 216 -7.08 -2.65 -14.09
CA TRP A 216 -5.85 -3.32 -13.67
C TRP A 216 -6.13 -4.48 -12.71
N TYR A 217 -7.14 -4.32 -11.86
CA TYR A 217 -7.50 -5.30 -10.85
C TYR A 217 -8.51 -6.33 -11.40
N PRO A 218 -8.34 -7.62 -11.08
CA PRO A 218 -9.27 -8.64 -11.53
C PRO A 218 -10.65 -8.48 -10.84
N PRO A 219 -11.76 -8.77 -11.53
CA PRO A 219 -13.11 -8.58 -10.98
C PRO A 219 -13.42 -9.48 -9.78
N ASP A 220 -12.69 -10.59 -9.61
CA ASP A 220 -12.81 -11.54 -8.50
C ASP A 220 -11.79 -11.28 -7.37
N LEU A 221 -11.14 -10.10 -7.32
CA LEU A 221 -10.13 -9.76 -6.30
C LEU A 221 -10.63 -9.93 -4.86
N ARG A 222 -11.92 -9.70 -4.60
CA ARG A 222 -12.56 -9.80 -3.27
C ARG A 222 -13.09 -11.20 -2.94
N SER A 223 -13.08 -12.13 -3.90
CA SER A 223 -13.61 -13.49 -3.77
C SER A 223 -12.53 -14.56 -4.03
N ILE A 224 -11.26 -14.21 -3.82
CA ILE A 224 -10.14 -15.14 -3.99
C ILE A 224 -10.23 -16.26 -2.94
N PRO A 225 -10.11 -17.53 -3.35
CA PRO A 225 -10.12 -18.66 -2.41
C PRO A 225 -9.04 -18.54 -1.35
N ALA A 226 -9.43 -18.75 -0.08
CA ALA A 226 -8.50 -18.71 1.05
C ALA A 226 -7.41 -19.79 0.94
N THR A 227 -6.18 -19.43 1.28
CA THR A 227 -5.07 -20.36 1.43
C THR A 227 -4.24 -20.03 2.67
N PHE A 228 -3.54 -21.01 3.22
CA PHE A 228 -2.69 -20.86 4.43
C PHE A 228 -3.45 -20.35 5.66
N ASP A 229 -4.73 -20.73 5.80
CA ASP A 229 -5.63 -20.29 6.87
C ASP A 229 -5.79 -18.78 6.99
N ASP A 230 -5.50 -18.05 5.91
CA ASP A 230 -5.71 -16.61 5.83
C ASP A 230 -7.20 -16.27 5.72
N SER A 231 -7.62 -15.19 6.39
CA SER A 231 -8.98 -14.65 6.24
C SER A 231 -9.21 -14.12 4.81
N PRO A 232 -10.46 -14.04 4.34
CA PRO A 232 -10.77 -13.41 3.04
C PRO A 232 -10.21 -11.99 2.89
N GLU A 233 -10.20 -11.22 3.99
CA GLU A 233 -9.62 -9.88 4.02
C GLU A 233 -8.10 -9.91 3.79
N ARG A 234 -7.39 -10.84 4.44
CA ARG A 234 -5.95 -11.00 4.25
C ARG A 234 -5.61 -11.50 2.85
N MET A 235 -6.43 -12.39 2.29
CA MET A 235 -6.32 -12.85 0.90
C MET A 235 -6.42 -11.70 -0.09
N TYR A 236 -7.41 -10.81 0.12
CA TYR A 236 -7.58 -9.60 -0.67
C TYR A 236 -6.34 -8.71 -0.58
N TRP A 237 -5.90 -8.34 0.63
CA TRP A 237 -4.79 -7.40 0.81
C TRP A 237 -3.46 -7.90 0.25
N ARG A 238 -3.10 -9.16 0.50
CA ARG A 238 -1.83 -9.70 -0.01
C ARG A 238 -1.83 -9.82 -1.54
N THR A 239 -2.98 -10.14 -2.14
CA THR A 239 -3.10 -10.23 -3.60
C THR A 239 -3.07 -8.85 -4.25
N LYS A 240 -3.83 -7.89 -3.68
CA LYS A 240 -3.82 -6.51 -4.13
C LYS A 240 -2.41 -5.91 -4.04
N GLN A 241 -1.69 -6.15 -2.94
CA GLN A 241 -0.32 -5.66 -2.77
C GLN A 241 0.62 -6.18 -3.87
N ASN A 242 0.53 -7.46 -4.24
CA ASN A 242 1.28 -8.01 -5.37
C ASN A 242 0.99 -7.26 -6.67
N LEU A 243 -0.30 -7.01 -6.97
CA LEU A 243 -0.72 -6.29 -8.17
C LEU A 243 -0.26 -4.82 -8.16
N ASP A 244 -0.31 -4.16 -7.00
CA ASP A 244 0.16 -2.79 -6.81
C ASP A 244 1.66 -2.69 -7.09
N TYR A 245 2.46 -3.61 -6.55
CA TYR A 245 3.91 -3.63 -6.74
C TYR A 245 4.28 -3.94 -8.18
N ILE A 246 3.60 -4.87 -8.83
CA ILE A 246 3.77 -5.16 -10.26
C ILE A 246 3.52 -3.90 -11.09
N PHE A 247 2.40 -3.21 -10.87
CA PHE A 247 2.06 -1.99 -11.63
C PHE A 247 3.14 -0.92 -11.46
N LEU A 248 3.54 -0.67 -10.22
CA LEU A 248 4.55 0.33 -9.88
C LEU A 248 5.93 -0.03 -10.48
N MET A 249 6.38 -1.28 -10.36
CA MET A 249 7.65 -1.74 -10.93
C MET A 249 7.66 -1.60 -12.46
N LEU A 250 6.61 -2.05 -13.14
CA LEU A 250 6.49 -1.96 -14.60
C LEU A 250 6.42 -0.50 -15.07
N TYR A 251 5.74 0.36 -14.31
CA TYR A 251 5.75 1.79 -14.57
C TYR A 251 7.17 2.37 -14.37
N CYS A 252 7.91 2.00 -13.34
CA CYS A 252 9.23 2.57 -13.06
C CYS A 252 10.37 2.01 -13.94
N GLN A 253 10.20 0.83 -14.54
CA GLN A 253 11.25 0.07 -15.24
C GLN A 253 12.08 0.85 -16.25
N ARG A 254 11.50 1.80 -17.00
CA ARG A 254 12.20 2.53 -18.06
C ARG A 254 12.59 3.96 -17.67
N ARG A 255 12.54 4.29 -16.37
CA ARG A 255 12.63 5.67 -15.88
C ARG A 255 13.91 5.98 -15.10
N GLY A 256 14.78 4.99 -14.89
CA GLY A 256 16.12 5.22 -14.37
C GLY A 256 16.97 3.95 -14.34
N GLU A 257 18.21 4.07 -13.90
CA GLU A 257 19.17 2.95 -13.85
C GLU A 257 18.81 1.94 -12.75
N TYR A 258 18.46 2.45 -11.58
CA TYR A 258 18.07 1.66 -10.41
C TYR A 258 16.65 1.97 -9.95
N TYR A 259 16.00 0.95 -9.40
CA TYR A 259 14.69 1.04 -8.77
C TYR A 259 14.79 0.70 -7.29
N LEU A 260 14.29 1.57 -6.43
CA LEU A 260 14.17 1.36 -5.00
C LEU A 260 12.70 1.21 -4.61
N GLN A 261 12.33 0.04 -4.08
CA GLN A 261 11.01 -0.16 -3.48
C GLN A 261 11.02 0.34 -2.04
N LEU A 262 10.08 1.25 -1.73
CA LEU A 262 9.76 1.70 -0.38
C LEU A 262 8.27 1.44 -0.07
N GLU A 263 7.87 1.76 1.16
CA GLU A 263 6.49 1.81 1.65
C GLU A 263 6.17 3.25 2.08
N ASP A 264 4.89 3.56 2.29
CA ASP A 264 4.42 4.91 2.60
C ASP A 264 4.55 5.30 4.08
N ASP A 265 5.20 4.48 4.92
CA ASP A 265 5.31 4.66 6.36
C ASP A 265 6.75 4.53 6.87
N ILE A 266 7.66 5.27 6.22
CA ILE A 266 9.10 5.23 6.53
C ILE A 266 9.67 6.61 6.86
N LEU A 267 10.81 6.59 7.55
CA LEU A 267 11.72 7.72 7.69
C LEU A 267 13.06 7.38 7.06
N THR A 268 13.70 8.38 6.47
CA THR A 268 15.02 8.24 5.83
C THR A 268 16.12 8.99 6.57
N LYS A 269 17.36 8.60 6.31
CA LYS A 269 18.55 9.38 6.71
C LYS A 269 18.86 10.46 5.70
N ARG A 270 19.40 11.59 6.15
CA ARG A 270 19.95 12.63 5.27
C ARG A 270 21.10 12.08 4.41
N GLY A 271 21.13 12.43 3.13
CA GLY A 271 22.12 11.97 2.15
C GLY A 271 21.98 10.50 1.77
N PHE A 272 20.77 9.93 1.87
CA PHE A 272 20.58 8.50 1.59
C PHE A 272 20.81 8.16 0.12
N VAL A 273 20.53 9.07 -0.81
CA VAL A 273 20.71 8.84 -2.25
C VAL A 273 22.20 8.73 -2.58
N SER A 274 23.02 9.66 -2.07
CA SER A 274 24.48 9.56 -2.19
C SER A 274 25.01 8.26 -1.60
N ARG A 275 24.54 7.85 -0.41
CA ARG A 275 24.94 6.57 0.19
C ARG A 275 24.53 5.35 -0.64
N ILE A 276 23.36 5.39 -1.28
CA ILE A 276 22.94 4.33 -2.22
C ILE A 276 23.90 4.30 -3.41
N HIS A 277 24.17 5.45 -4.02
CA HIS A 277 25.08 5.56 -5.15
C HIS A 277 26.49 5.08 -4.82
N ASP A 278 27.07 5.52 -3.70
CA ASP A 278 28.38 5.07 -3.24
C ASP A 278 28.39 3.55 -3.03
N PHE A 279 27.34 3.01 -2.41
CA PHE A 279 27.22 1.58 -2.16
C PHE A 279 27.07 0.74 -3.44
N THR A 280 26.42 1.30 -4.47
CA THR A 280 26.34 0.67 -5.80
C THR A 280 27.66 0.78 -6.57
N ALA A 281 28.33 1.94 -6.54
CA ALA A 281 29.55 2.21 -7.28
C ALA A 281 30.76 1.43 -6.74
N GLN A 282 30.77 1.10 -5.45
CA GLN A 282 31.79 0.24 -4.84
C GLN A 282 31.66 -1.23 -5.25
N ARG A 283 30.62 -1.62 -6.01
CA ARG A 283 30.43 -3.01 -6.44
C ARG A 283 31.25 -3.27 -7.71
N PRO A 284 32.01 -4.38 -7.77
CA PRO A 284 32.71 -4.76 -8.98
C PRO A 284 31.74 -4.92 -10.15
N ILE A 285 32.22 -4.68 -11.38
CA ILE A 285 31.40 -4.81 -12.60
C ILE A 285 30.90 -6.25 -12.76
N GLU A 286 31.71 -7.23 -12.36
CA GLU A 286 31.38 -8.65 -12.33
C GLU A 286 30.39 -9.04 -11.21
N SER A 287 29.97 -8.11 -10.36
CA SER A 287 29.12 -8.42 -9.22
C SER A 287 27.71 -8.84 -9.65
N GLN A 288 27.39 -10.10 -9.36
CA GLN A 288 26.14 -10.75 -9.76
C GLN A 288 24.95 -10.49 -8.81
N TRP A 289 25.04 -9.48 -7.93
CA TRP A 289 23.94 -9.17 -7.02
C TRP A 289 22.63 -8.94 -7.77
N PHE A 290 21.53 -9.42 -7.22
CA PHE A 290 20.18 -9.20 -7.75
C PHE A 290 19.46 -8.10 -7.00
N MET A 291 19.72 -7.99 -5.69
CA MET A 291 19.12 -6.98 -4.83
C MET A 291 20.13 -6.43 -3.84
N LEU A 292 20.12 -5.10 -3.66
CA LEU A 292 20.78 -4.45 -2.53
C LEU A 292 19.74 -4.04 -1.50
N GLU A 293 20.06 -4.21 -0.22
CA GLU A 293 19.14 -3.92 0.88
C GLU A 293 19.61 -2.79 1.77
N PHE A 294 18.71 -1.82 2.00
CA PHE A 294 18.94 -0.67 2.87
C PHE A 294 17.99 -0.67 4.10
N SER A 295 17.20 -1.73 4.27
CA SER A 295 16.44 -2.09 5.47
C SER A 295 16.27 -3.60 5.55
N THR A 296 16.17 -4.14 6.77
CA THR A 296 15.85 -5.56 7.03
C THR A 296 14.36 -5.83 7.11
N LEU A 297 13.54 -4.80 7.19
CA LEU A 297 12.10 -4.92 7.43
C LEU A 297 11.36 -5.08 6.10
N GLY A 298 10.63 -6.20 5.97
CA GLY A 298 9.71 -6.45 4.85
C GLY A 298 10.32 -6.19 3.47
N PHE A 299 9.52 -5.57 2.60
CA PHE A 299 9.90 -5.15 1.25
C PHE A 299 10.42 -3.70 1.19
N ILE A 300 10.80 -3.12 2.33
CA ILE A 300 11.30 -1.75 2.40
C ILE A 300 12.78 -1.72 2.04
N GLY A 301 13.18 -0.70 1.28
CA GLY A 301 14.57 -0.40 1.00
C GLY A 301 15.22 -1.46 0.12
N LYS A 302 14.47 -2.07 -0.80
CA LYS A 302 14.96 -3.08 -1.75
C LYS A 302 15.31 -2.41 -3.06
N LEU A 303 16.59 -2.39 -3.38
CA LEU A 303 17.11 -1.80 -4.61
C LEU A 303 17.38 -2.90 -5.64
N PHE A 304 16.91 -2.67 -6.86
CA PHE A 304 17.12 -3.52 -8.03
C PHE A 304 17.70 -2.70 -9.17
N ARG A 305 18.39 -3.34 -10.11
CA ARG A 305 18.61 -2.72 -11.43
C ARG A 305 17.26 -2.64 -12.13
N SER A 306 16.97 -1.53 -12.81
CA SER A 306 15.71 -1.39 -13.52
C SER A 306 15.54 -2.46 -14.62
N SER A 307 16.65 -2.96 -15.19
CA SER A 307 16.68 -4.07 -16.14
C SER A 307 16.21 -5.40 -15.56
N ASP A 308 16.28 -5.58 -14.24
CA ASP A 308 15.88 -6.81 -13.54
C ASP A 308 14.39 -6.81 -13.14
N LEU A 309 13.72 -5.65 -13.17
CA LEU A 309 12.30 -5.54 -12.80
C LEU A 309 11.35 -6.41 -13.63
N PRO A 310 11.52 -6.61 -14.96
CA PRO A 310 10.66 -7.53 -15.71
C PRO A 310 10.64 -8.95 -15.15
N LEU A 311 11.79 -9.45 -14.70
CA LEU A 311 11.88 -10.78 -14.11
C LEU A 311 11.13 -10.82 -12.78
N LEU A 312 11.36 -9.83 -11.92
CA LEU A 312 10.71 -9.74 -10.62
C LEU A 312 9.18 -9.61 -10.78
N ALA A 313 8.71 -8.71 -11.64
CA ALA A 313 7.30 -8.49 -11.91
C ALA A 313 6.62 -9.76 -12.47
N GLN A 314 7.28 -10.48 -13.39
CA GLN A 314 6.78 -11.77 -13.90
C GLN A 314 6.72 -12.83 -12.80
N PHE A 315 7.76 -12.93 -11.95
CA PHE A 315 7.79 -13.88 -10.86
C PHE A 315 6.69 -13.61 -9.82
N ILE A 316 6.43 -12.33 -9.50
CA ILE A 316 5.33 -11.95 -8.62
C ILE A 316 3.99 -12.30 -9.30
N ALA A 317 3.82 -11.96 -10.58
CA ALA A 317 2.60 -12.22 -11.33
C ALA A 317 2.23 -13.71 -11.39
N LEU A 318 3.22 -14.60 -11.53
CA LEU A 318 3.05 -16.05 -11.52
C LEU A 318 2.31 -16.58 -10.28
N PHE A 319 2.50 -15.94 -9.12
CA PHE A 319 2.03 -16.42 -7.83
C PHE A 319 1.28 -15.35 -7.03
N HIS A 320 0.75 -14.33 -7.72
CA HIS A 320 0.21 -13.13 -7.09
C HIS A 320 -1.02 -13.41 -6.20
N ARG A 321 -1.77 -14.49 -6.48
CA ARG A 321 -2.95 -14.89 -5.69
C ARG A 321 -2.57 -15.82 -4.55
N GLU A 322 -1.49 -16.56 -4.75
CA GLU A 322 -1.09 -17.69 -3.93
C GLU A 322 -0.32 -17.22 -2.70
N LYS A 323 0.63 -16.28 -2.82
CA LYS A 323 1.54 -15.92 -1.71
C LYS A 323 1.74 -14.41 -1.58
N PRO A 324 1.99 -13.90 -0.36
CA PRO A 324 2.35 -12.49 -0.17
C PRO A 324 3.73 -12.17 -0.80
N VAL A 325 3.93 -10.90 -1.13
CA VAL A 325 5.08 -10.43 -1.91
C VAL A 325 6.44 -10.71 -1.25
N ASP A 326 6.53 -10.60 0.08
CA ASP A 326 7.75 -10.89 0.85
C ASP A 326 8.20 -12.35 0.65
N TRP A 327 7.24 -13.28 0.68
CA TRP A 327 7.53 -14.71 0.49
C TRP A 327 7.93 -14.99 -0.95
N LEU A 328 7.31 -14.31 -1.91
CA LEU A 328 7.67 -14.45 -3.31
C LEU A 328 9.11 -13.97 -3.56
N LEU A 329 9.53 -12.87 -2.93
CA LEU A 329 10.91 -12.41 -3.02
C LEU A 329 11.89 -13.44 -2.44
N ASP A 330 11.62 -13.97 -1.24
CA ASP A 330 12.48 -14.99 -0.63
C ASP A 330 12.53 -16.27 -1.49
N LEU A 331 11.39 -16.70 -2.04
CA LEU A 331 11.31 -17.85 -2.94
C LEU A 331 12.05 -17.63 -4.26
N LEU A 332 12.03 -16.42 -4.82
CA LEU A 332 12.82 -16.08 -6.01
C LEU A 332 14.31 -16.31 -5.74
N PHE A 333 14.81 -15.87 -4.59
CA PHE A 333 16.21 -16.08 -4.20
C PHE A 333 16.53 -17.56 -4.00
N VAL A 334 15.68 -18.30 -3.29
CA VAL A 334 15.88 -19.75 -3.10
C VAL A 334 15.90 -20.48 -4.43
N ASN A 335 14.90 -20.24 -5.29
CA ASN A 335 14.75 -20.92 -6.57
C ASN A 335 15.87 -20.59 -7.56
N ARG A 336 16.39 -19.36 -7.51
CA ARG A 336 17.42 -18.91 -8.47
C ARG A 336 18.84 -19.28 -8.05
N TYR A 337 19.10 -19.34 -6.74
CA TYR A 337 20.49 -19.43 -6.23
C TYR A 337 20.75 -20.61 -5.30
N CYS A 338 19.73 -21.22 -4.70
CA CYS A 338 19.94 -22.35 -3.81
C CYS A 338 19.66 -23.69 -4.50
N HIS A 339 20.58 -24.64 -4.32
CA HIS A 339 20.35 -26.01 -4.74
C HIS A 339 19.31 -26.69 -3.82
N PRO A 340 18.30 -27.42 -4.35
CA PRO A 340 17.21 -27.99 -3.55
C PRO A 340 17.63 -28.92 -2.41
N GLU A 341 18.78 -29.58 -2.54
CA GLU A 341 19.33 -30.49 -1.51
C GLU A 341 20.06 -29.78 -0.37
N LYS A 342 20.24 -28.45 -0.42
CA LYS A 342 20.92 -27.70 0.62
C LYS A 342 19.99 -27.41 1.79
N SER A 343 20.55 -27.42 2.99
CA SER A 343 19.80 -27.00 4.19
C SER A 343 19.41 -25.52 4.11
N PRO A 344 18.34 -25.09 4.81
CA PRO A 344 17.94 -23.68 4.85
C PRO A 344 19.05 -22.73 5.28
N LYS A 345 19.93 -23.15 6.21
CA LYS A 345 21.08 -22.36 6.65
C LYS A 345 22.09 -22.15 5.51
N GLN A 346 22.40 -23.20 4.75
CA GLN A 346 23.28 -23.10 3.59
C GLN A 346 22.65 -22.22 2.50
N CYS A 347 21.35 -22.37 2.23
CA CYS A 347 20.65 -21.47 1.30
C CYS A 347 20.74 -20.01 1.74
N SER A 348 20.57 -19.73 3.03
CA SER A 348 20.70 -18.37 3.55
C SER A 348 22.09 -17.79 3.31
N GLU A 349 23.16 -18.57 3.49
CA GLU A 349 24.52 -18.08 3.21
C GLU A 349 24.78 -17.85 1.72
N ILE A 350 24.26 -18.72 0.84
CA ILE A 350 24.39 -18.56 -0.61
C ILE A 350 23.63 -17.32 -1.08
N THR A 351 22.38 -17.17 -0.65
CA THR A 351 21.51 -16.05 -1.08
C THR A 351 22.04 -14.69 -0.65
N LYS A 352 22.76 -14.58 0.47
CA LYS A 352 23.43 -13.33 0.91
C LYS A 352 24.44 -12.77 -0.10
N GLN A 353 25.00 -13.60 -0.98
CA GLN A 353 25.90 -13.13 -2.03
C GLN A 353 25.15 -12.35 -3.12
N TYR A 354 23.87 -12.66 -3.32
CA TYR A 354 23.00 -12.06 -4.32
C TYR A 354 22.05 -11.01 -3.73
N ARG A 355 21.82 -11.08 -2.41
CA ARG A 355 21.04 -10.16 -1.58
C ARG A 355 21.98 -9.44 -0.63
N VAL A 356 22.63 -8.38 -1.13
CA VAL A 356 23.71 -7.72 -0.41
C VAL A 356 23.17 -6.58 0.44
N ARG A 357 23.35 -6.68 1.75
CA ARG A 357 22.88 -5.69 2.71
C ARG A 357 23.89 -4.56 2.92
N SER A 358 23.39 -3.32 2.85
CA SER A 358 24.09 -2.13 3.32
C SER A 358 23.93 -1.95 4.83
N ARG A 359 24.99 -1.46 5.47
CA ARG A 359 25.00 -1.11 6.89
C ARG A 359 25.66 0.26 7.07
N PRO A 360 25.09 1.15 7.90
CA PRO A 360 23.81 0.99 8.61
C PRO A 360 22.60 1.12 7.67
N SER A 361 21.43 0.64 8.11
CA SER A 361 20.16 0.86 7.38
C SER A 361 19.88 2.34 7.15
N LEU A 362 19.26 2.65 6.00
CA LEU A 362 18.93 4.02 5.58
C LEU A 362 17.46 4.38 5.83
N PHE A 363 16.63 3.37 6.09
CA PHE A 363 15.18 3.53 6.26
C PHE A 363 14.69 2.91 7.57
N GLN A 364 13.72 3.57 8.20
CA GLN A 364 13.07 3.15 9.44
C GLN A 364 11.56 3.14 9.24
N HIS A 365 10.92 1.98 9.42
CA HIS A 365 9.47 1.86 9.40
C HIS A 365 8.85 2.53 10.64
N VAL A 366 7.85 3.38 10.44
CA VAL A 366 7.14 4.12 11.49
C VAL A 366 5.64 3.88 11.49
N GLY A 367 5.12 3.10 10.54
CA GLY A 367 3.72 2.69 10.51
C GLY A 367 3.35 1.97 11.80
N VAL A 368 2.38 2.48 12.54
CA VAL A 368 1.86 1.83 13.77
C VAL A 368 0.59 1.05 13.44
N HIS A 369 -0.22 1.56 12.51
CA HIS A 369 -1.47 0.97 12.06
C HIS A 369 -1.27 0.24 10.72
N SER A 370 -1.48 -1.07 10.73
CA SER A 370 -1.49 -1.87 9.51
C SER A 370 -2.72 -1.56 8.66
N SER A 371 -2.63 -1.86 7.35
CA SER A 371 -3.80 -1.90 6.45
C SER A 371 -4.83 -2.96 6.86
N LEU A 372 -4.41 -4.00 7.60
CA LEU A 372 -5.31 -4.94 8.27
C LEU A 372 -5.82 -4.33 9.58
N ALA A 373 -7.14 -4.16 9.69
CA ALA A 373 -7.77 -3.54 10.84
C ALA A 373 -7.36 -4.23 12.17
N GLY A 374 -6.97 -3.42 13.15
CA GLY A 374 -6.63 -3.90 14.51
C GLY A 374 -5.21 -4.42 14.72
N LYS A 375 -4.37 -4.51 13.68
CA LYS A 375 -2.96 -4.93 13.84
C LYS A 375 -2.05 -3.72 14.12
N LEU A 376 -1.66 -3.56 15.38
CA LEU A 376 -0.64 -2.60 15.81
C LEU A 376 0.76 -3.20 15.64
N GLN A 377 1.64 -2.53 14.91
CA GLN A 377 2.98 -3.03 14.65
C GLN A 377 4.03 -1.94 14.87
N LYS A 378 4.92 -2.10 15.87
CA LYS A 378 5.99 -1.14 16.16
C LYS A 378 7.35 -1.73 15.77
N LEU A 379 7.55 -2.04 14.48
CA LEU A 379 8.85 -2.52 14.02
C LEU A 379 9.89 -1.41 14.09
N ARG A 380 11.08 -1.75 14.60
CA ARG A 380 12.24 -0.84 14.61
C ARG A 380 13.44 -1.51 13.94
N GLU A 381 14.14 -0.74 13.11
CA GLU A 381 15.35 -1.21 12.46
C GLU A 381 16.53 -1.07 13.42
N ARG A 382 17.30 -2.14 13.59
CA ARG A 382 18.25 -2.25 14.71
C ARG A 382 19.44 -1.31 14.56
N ASP A 383 19.84 -1.03 13.32
CA ASP A 383 21.02 -0.24 12.97
C ASP A 383 20.67 1.12 12.35
N PHE A 384 19.40 1.56 12.41
CA PHE A 384 19.01 2.89 11.92
C PHE A 384 19.60 4.01 12.79
N GLY A 385 19.67 3.83 14.11
CA GLY A 385 20.14 4.87 15.03
C GLY A 385 19.03 5.82 15.45
N LYS A 386 19.36 7.09 15.72
CA LYS A 386 18.39 8.09 16.18
C LYS A 386 17.54 8.61 15.03
N VAL A 387 16.24 8.72 15.27
CA VAL A 387 15.28 9.34 14.34
C VAL A 387 15.53 10.84 14.27
N GLN A 388 15.51 11.38 13.05
CA GLN A 388 15.56 12.82 12.83
C GLN A 388 14.18 13.42 13.12
N LEU A 389 14.08 14.27 14.15
CA LEU A 389 12.83 14.85 14.63
C LEU A 389 12.54 16.27 14.12
N TYR A 390 13.47 16.85 13.37
CA TYR A 390 13.40 18.21 12.83
C TYR A 390 14.11 18.31 11.49
N ILE A 391 13.77 19.31 10.66
CA ILE A 391 14.41 19.53 9.37
C ILE A 391 15.52 20.59 9.52
N PRO A 392 16.81 20.20 9.39
CA PRO A 392 17.92 21.12 9.56
C PRO A 392 18.00 22.09 8.38
N HIS A 393 18.22 23.37 8.70
CA HIS A 393 18.44 24.47 7.76
C HIS A 393 19.43 25.46 8.38
N ALA A 394 20.05 26.32 7.58
CA ALA A 394 21.07 27.26 8.06
C ALA A 394 20.83 28.72 7.61
N ASP A 395 19.90 28.94 6.69
CA ASP A 395 19.83 30.17 5.89
C ASP A 395 18.81 31.20 6.43
N ASN A 396 18.32 31.00 7.64
CA ASN A 396 17.37 31.93 8.24
C ASN A 396 18.04 33.28 8.55
N PRO A 397 17.39 34.41 8.24
CA PRO A 397 17.90 35.74 8.55
C PRO A 397 17.97 35.95 10.06
N ARG A 398 18.81 36.86 10.52
CA ARG A 398 18.87 37.20 11.96
C ARG A 398 17.54 37.83 12.40
N ALA A 399 16.95 37.29 13.46
CA ALA A 399 15.73 37.81 14.06
C ALA A 399 15.84 37.84 15.59
N LYS A 400 15.20 38.84 16.21
CA LYS A 400 14.84 38.79 17.63
C LYS A 400 13.53 38.03 17.73
N ILE A 401 13.56 36.90 18.41
CA ILE A 401 12.41 36.02 18.55
C ILE A 401 11.74 36.28 19.90
N SER A 402 10.43 36.46 19.91
CA SER A 402 9.64 36.48 21.14
C SER A 402 8.41 35.59 21.01
N THR A 403 8.01 34.97 22.12
CA THR A 403 6.87 34.05 22.13
C THR A 403 6.16 34.09 23.47
N SER A 404 4.85 33.88 23.46
CA SER A 404 4.07 33.62 24.69
C SER A 404 3.94 32.12 24.98
N LEU A 405 4.30 31.25 24.03
CA LEU A 405 4.24 29.81 24.19
C LEU A 405 5.25 29.34 25.25
N VAL A 406 4.80 28.40 26.08
CA VAL A 406 5.63 27.83 27.15
C VAL A 406 6.41 26.63 26.59
N GLY A 407 7.72 26.83 26.41
CA GLY A 407 8.64 25.77 25.95
C GLY A 407 8.78 24.62 26.95
N TYR A 408 8.91 23.41 26.42
CA TYR A 408 9.10 22.17 27.17
C TYR A 408 10.57 21.74 27.14
N LYS A 409 11.15 21.56 28.34
CA LYS A 409 12.55 21.14 28.52
C LYS A 409 13.52 22.03 27.74
N SER A 410 14.52 21.43 27.09
CA SER A 410 15.57 22.08 26.30
C SER A 410 15.21 22.18 24.81
N TYR A 411 13.94 22.06 24.44
CA TYR A 411 13.48 22.20 23.06
C TYR A 411 13.06 23.65 22.84
N ASP A 412 14.04 24.52 22.60
CA ASP A 412 13.86 25.97 22.50
C ASP A 412 13.61 26.47 21.06
N LEU A 413 13.01 27.65 20.98
CA LEU A 413 12.56 28.24 19.72
C LEU A 413 13.73 28.80 18.91
N GLU A 414 14.78 29.28 19.58
CA GLU A 414 16.01 29.77 18.96
C GLU A 414 16.74 28.65 18.21
N SER A 415 16.81 27.45 18.78
CA SER A 415 17.40 26.27 18.15
C SER A 415 16.55 25.76 17.00
N ALA A 416 15.22 25.86 17.10
CA ALA A 416 14.29 25.55 16.01
C ALA A 416 14.45 26.50 14.83
N TYR A 417 14.51 27.81 15.10
CA TYR A 417 14.75 28.85 14.11
C TYR A 417 16.15 28.79 13.49
N ALA A 418 17.14 28.29 14.23
CA ALA A 418 18.49 28.08 13.70
C ALA A 418 18.64 26.73 12.95
N GLY A 419 17.58 25.92 12.86
CA GLY A 419 17.61 24.60 12.23
C GLY A 419 18.55 23.61 12.91
N ARG A 420 18.77 23.73 14.22
CA ARG A 420 19.64 22.85 15.04
C ARG A 420 18.86 21.90 15.95
N ASN A 421 17.59 22.19 16.20
CA ASN A 421 16.67 21.35 16.97
C ASN A 421 15.21 21.64 16.54
N PHE A 422 14.23 21.14 17.28
CA PHE A 422 12.82 21.56 17.21
C PHE A 422 12.41 22.33 18.47
N PHE A 423 11.32 23.07 18.36
CA PHE A 423 10.65 23.71 19.50
C PHE A 423 9.47 22.84 19.91
N TRP A 424 9.33 22.56 21.20
CA TRP A 424 8.18 21.83 21.74
C TRP A 424 7.54 22.68 22.82
N SER A 425 6.27 23.05 22.64
CA SER A 425 5.53 23.84 23.61
C SER A 425 4.41 23.04 24.24
N LEU A 426 4.02 23.44 25.46
CA LEU A 426 2.75 23.04 26.06
C LEU A 426 1.57 23.50 25.19
N SER A 427 0.35 23.04 25.54
CA SER A 427 -0.89 23.37 24.84
C SER A 427 -1.09 24.89 24.67
N PRO A 428 -1.11 25.42 23.43
CA PRO A 428 -1.34 26.84 23.16
C PRO A 428 -2.73 27.32 23.57
N ARG A 429 -2.81 28.60 23.95
CA ARG A 429 -4.06 29.32 24.23
C ARG A 429 -4.38 30.31 23.10
N ALA A 430 -5.64 30.73 23.02
CA ALA A 430 -6.02 31.83 22.14
C ALA A 430 -5.17 33.07 22.46
N GLU A 431 -4.77 33.78 21.39
CA GLU A 431 -3.84 34.91 21.38
C GLU A 431 -2.37 34.56 21.66
N ASP A 432 -2.02 33.29 21.86
CA ASP A 432 -0.61 32.92 21.91
C ASP A 432 0.09 33.20 20.58
N TYR A 433 1.35 33.61 20.67
CA TYR A 433 2.08 34.05 19.49
C TYR A 433 3.56 33.65 19.49
N ILE A 434 4.12 33.61 18.28
CA ILE A 434 5.55 33.68 18.01
C ILE A 434 5.80 34.88 17.10
N LEU A 435 6.74 35.75 17.45
CA LEU A 435 7.13 36.92 16.67
C LEU A 435 8.61 36.81 16.29
N PHE A 436 8.88 36.86 15.00
CA PHE A 436 10.21 37.01 14.42
C PHE A 436 10.38 38.46 13.99
N ASP A 437 11.12 39.26 14.76
CA ASP A 437 11.42 40.66 14.45
C ASP A 437 12.82 40.79 13.86
N PHE A 438 12.92 41.18 12.59
CA PHE A 438 14.20 41.27 11.88
C PHE A 438 14.95 42.57 12.22
N GLY A 439 14.29 43.55 12.85
CA GLY A 439 14.84 44.85 13.22
C GLY A 439 15.16 45.79 12.05
N GLN A 440 15.58 45.23 10.92
CA GLN A 440 15.75 45.92 9.63
C GLN A 440 14.86 45.25 8.59
N GLY A 441 14.35 46.05 7.64
CA GLY A 441 13.52 45.52 6.56
C GLY A 441 14.31 44.53 5.69
N ILE A 442 13.89 43.26 5.69
CA ILE A 442 14.49 42.19 4.88
C ILE A 442 13.61 41.88 3.68
N LYS A 443 14.23 41.45 2.58
CA LYS A 443 13.52 41.03 1.36
C LYS A 443 13.38 39.51 1.37
N ILE A 444 12.13 39.03 1.37
CA ILE A 444 11.81 37.60 1.42
C ILE A 444 11.11 37.15 0.14
N HIS A 445 11.46 35.96 -0.34
CA HIS A 445 10.74 35.21 -1.36
C HIS A 445 9.60 34.39 -0.78
N GLY A 446 9.68 34.00 0.50
CA GLY A 446 8.65 33.15 1.09
C GLY A 446 8.99 32.69 2.49
N PHE A 447 8.17 31.80 3.01
CA PHE A 447 8.41 31.10 4.27
C PHE A 447 7.71 29.74 4.30
N LEU A 448 8.21 28.85 5.14
CA LEU A 448 7.65 27.55 5.45
C LEU A 448 7.74 27.33 6.97
N PHE A 449 6.60 27.16 7.61
CA PHE A 449 6.50 26.68 8.98
C PHE A 449 5.84 25.30 8.95
N ARG A 450 6.48 24.30 9.57
CA ARG A 450 5.88 22.99 9.78
C ARG A 450 5.84 22.64 11.25
N THR A 451 4.75 21.98 11.61
CA THR A 451 4.49 21.53 12.97
C THR A 451 4.31 20.02 13.04
N GLY A 452 4.45 19.47 14.25
CA GLY A 452 4.46 18.03 14.51
C GLY A 452 5.83 17.39 14.21
N ASN A 453 6.00 16.13 14.60
CA ASN A 453 7.17 15.34 14.20
C ASN A 453 6.81 13.85 14.12
N PRO A 454 7.73 12.97 13.66
CA PRO A 454 7.40 11.55 13.49
C PRO A 454 7.02 10.80 14.77
N GLU A 455 7.45 11.28 15.95
CA GLU A 455 7.10 10.66 17.25
C GLU A 455 5.80 11.23 17.84
N HIS A 456 5.43 12.45 17.45
CA HIS A 456 4.29 13.22 17.97
C HIS A 456 3.52 13.87 16.81
N GLN A 457 2.82 13.04 16.02
CA GLN A 457 2.11 13.47 14.81
C GLN A 457 0.89 14.36 15.11
N GLY A 458 0.33 14.30 16.32
CA GLY A 458 -0.81 15.10 16.75
C GLY A 458 -0.45 16.46 17.35
N ASP A 459 0.85 16.75 17.54
CA ASP A 459 1.34 17.99 18.14
C ASP A 459 1.52 19.08 17.04
N ILE A 460 0.45 19.36 16.32
CA ILE A 460 0.41 20.26 15.14
C ILE A 460 -0.45 21.50 15.38
N LEU A 461 -0.23 22.54 14.58
CA LEU A 461 -1.13 23.67 14.41
C LEU A 461 -1.98 23.48 13.16
N THR A 462 -3.29 23.66 13.27
CA THR A 462 -4.22 23.59 12.13
C THR A 462 -4.78 24.98 11.79
N GLU A 463 -5.91 25.06 11.09
CA GLU A 463 -6.54 26.31 10.62
C GLU A 463 -6.84 27.34 11.72
N ASP A 464 -6.83 26.91 12.98
CA ASP A 464 -6.93 27.75 14.18
C ASP A 464 -5.66 28.56 14.48
N ALA A 465 -4.61 28.46 13.67
CA ALA A 465 -3.44 29.33 13.73
C ALA A 465 -3.19 30.01 12.38
N SER A 466 -2.62 31.21 12.40
CA SER A 466 -2.27 31.92 11.16
C SER A 466 -0.97 32.70 11.26
N VAL A 467 -0.33 32.87 10.10
CA VAL A 467 0.85 33.70 9.91
C VAL A 467 0.43 35.08 9.44
N TYR A 468 0.99 36.07 10.10
CA TYR A 468 0.85 37.48 9.83
C TYR A 468 2.21 38.07 9.47
N LEU A 469 2.19 39.11 8.64
CA LEU A 469 3.37 39.77 8.13
C LEU A 469 3.23 41.28 8.32
N ARG A 470 4.28 41.92 8.82
CA ARG A 470 4.36 43.38 8.93
C ARG A 470 5.34 43.91 7.89
N ARG A 471 4.83 44.72 6.96
CA ARG A 471 5.62 45.39 5.93
C ARG A 471 6.48 46.50 6.53
N LYS A 472 7.59 46.81 5.86
CA LYS A 472 8.42 47.97 6.22
C LYS A 472 7.59 49.25 6.25
N ASN A 473 7.71 50.00 7.34
CA ASN A 473 6.95 51.24 7.60
C ASN A 473 5.43 51.08 7.77
N SER A 474 4.92 49.85 7.94
CA SER A 474 3.53 49.59 8.32
C SER A 474 3.42 49.36 9.82
N GLY A 475 2.46 50.02 10.48
CA GLY A 475 2.14 49.75 11.89
C GLY A 475 1.35 48.44 12.09
N ASN A 476 0.70 47.94 11.05
CA ASN A 476 -0.26 46.83 11.15
C ASN A 476 0.32 45.51 10.61
N PHE A 477 -0.14 44.41 11.22
CA PHE A 477 0.11 43.04 10.78
C PHE A 477 -0.99 42.58 9.83
N ASP A 478 -0.62 42.22 8.60
CA ASP A 478 -1.53 41.69 7.60
C ASP A 478 -1.57 40.14 7.72
N ARG A 479 -2.76 39.54 7.80
CA ARG A 479 -2.91 38.07 7.78
C ARG A 479 -2.56 37.54 6.39
N ILE A 480 -1.65 36.58 6.30
CA ILE A 480 -1.18 36.03 5.02
C ILE A 480 -1.75 34.64 4.76
N VAL A 481 -1.60 33.70 5.69
CA VAL A 481 -2.00 32.30 5.50
C VAL A 481 -2.36 31.66 6.84
N ALA A 482 -3.31 30.73 6.84
CA ALA A 482 -3.55 29.84 7.98
C ALA A 482 -2.64 28.61 7.89
N PHE A 483 -2.40 27.92 9.00
CA PHE A 483 -1.89 26.55 8.93
C PHE A 483 -2.98 25.67 8.34
N ASN A 484 -2.61 24.67 7.54
CA ASN A 484 -3.56 23.69 7.02
C ASN A 484 -3.75 22.53 8.03
N GLU A 485 -4.64 21.61 7.68
CA GLU A 485 -4.93 20.41 8.48
C GLU A 485 -3.71 19.50 8.73
N HIS A 486 -2.62 19.64 7.94
CA HIS A 486 -1.40 18.84 8.03
C HIS A 486 -0.29 19.50 8.86
N GLY A 487 -0.54 20.66 9.47
CA GLY A 487 0.48 21.32 10.28
C GLY A 487 1.41 22.26 9.51
N THR A 488 1.12 22.57 8.24
CA THR A 488 1.98 23.38 7.37
C THR A 488 1.38 24.77 7.12
N ALA A 489 2.22 25.80 7.22
CA ALA A 489 1.95 27.14 6.68
C ALA A 489 3.08 27.53 5.73
N ARG A 490 2.78 27.59 4.42
CA ARG A 490 3.75 27.86 3.35
C ARG A 490 3.27 29.00 2.47
N VAL A 491 4.17 29.91 2.13
CA VAL A 491 3.91 30.98 1.15
C VAL A 491 5.16 31.20 0.30
N ASP A 492 4.97 31.18 -1.02
CA ASP A 492 5.97 31.61 -2.00
C ASP A 492 5.42 32.86 -2.72
N PHE A 493 6.12 33.99 -2.60
CA PHE A 493 5.71 35.24 -3.21
C PHE A 493 6.23 35.33 -4.65
N ASN A 494 5.32 35.54 -5.61
CA ASN A 494 5.68 35.82 -7.01
C ASN A 494 6.64 37.02 -7.15
N VAL A 495 6.46 38.02 -6.28
CA VAL A 495 7.36 39.17 -6.15
C VAL A 495 7.79 39.25 -4.70
N SER A 496 9.10 39.18 -4.50
CA SER A 496 9.75 39.33 -3.20
C SER A 496 9.21 40.53 -2.42
N ARG A 497 8.99 40.36 -1.11
CA ARG A 497 8.41 41.39 -0.24
C ARG A 497 9.42 41.89 0.78
N VAL A 498 9.42 43.20 1.03
CA VAL A 498 10.23 43.81 2.10
C VAL A 498 9.42 43.87 3.39
N ILE A 499 9.88 43.20 4.44
CA ILE A 499 9.16 43.03 5.70
C ILE A 499 10.03 43.32 6.91
N ASP A 500 9.40 43.77 8.00
CA ASP A 500 10.07 44.01 9.28
C ASP A 500 9.87 42.84 10.25
N SER A 501 8.75 42.11 10.14
CA SER A 501 8.50 40.96 11.01
C SER A 501 7.48 39.96 10.46
N LEU A 502 7.58 38.72 10.94
CA LEU A 502 6.57 37.67 10.81
C LEU A 502 6.03 37.31 12.19
N LYS A 503 4.71 37.10 12.29
CA LYS A 503 4.05 36.71 13.54
C LYS A 503 3.12 35.53 13.31
N ILE A 504 3.31 34.45 14.06
CA ILE A 504 2.35 33.34 14.15
C ILE A 504 1.43 33.64 15.32
N VAL A 505 0.12 33.51 15.11
CA VAL A 505 -0.90 33.73 16.15
C VAL A 505 -1.86 32.54 16.19
N VAL A 506 -2.13 32.06 17.39
CA VAL A 506 -3.11 31.01 17.68
C VAL A 506 -4.44 31.68 18.04
N HIS A 507 -5.52 31.29 17.37
CA HIS A 507 -6.85 31.93 17.49
C HIS A 507 -7.77 31.21 18.47
N LYS A 508 -7.46 29.96 18.84
CA LYS A 508 -8.26 29.15 19.77
C LYS A 508 -7.39 28.37 20.74
N ASN A 509 -7.96 28.01 21.88
CA ASN A 509 -7.32 27.10 22.82
C ASN A 509 -7.18 25.72 22.18
N LEU A 510 -5.96 25.18 22.19
CA LEU A 510 -5.68 23.83 21.71
C LEU A 510 -5.58 22.88 22.89
N SER A 511 -6.06 21.64 22.72
CA SER A 511 -5.89 20.58 23.72
C SER A 511 -4.49 19.97 23.65
N ASN A 512 -3.96 19.83 22.45
CA ASN A 512 -2.68 19.18 22.19
C ASN A 512 -1.52 20.18 22.38
N TRP A 513 -0.35 19.61 22.66
CA TRP A 513 0.92 20.35 22.63
C TRP A 513 1.28 20.66 21.18
N VAL A 514 2.31 21.48 20.97
CA VAL A 514 2.73 21.84 19.61
C VAL A 514 4.23 21.69 19.45
N ILE A 515 4.64 21.07 18.35
CA ILE A 515 6.03 20.98 17.93
C ILE A 515 6.21 21.82 16.68
N PHE A 516 7.25 22.64 16.62
CA PHE A 516 7.73 23.24 15.37
C PHE A 516 9.01 22.51 14.96
N ASN A 517 8.91 21.70 13.91
CA ASN A 517 10.01 20.88 13.42
C ASN A 517 10.78 21.50 12.25
N GLU A 518 10.20 22.51 11.59
CA GLU A 518 10.83 23.29 10.53
C GLU A 518 10.31 24.73 10.57
N ILE A 519 11.24 25.68 10.61
CA ILE A 519 10.97 27.10 10.50
C ILE A 519 11.93 27.63 9.45
N ALA A 520 11.48 27.81 8.21
CA ALA A 520 12.33 28.29 7.13
C ALA A 520 11.81 29.62 6.59
N ILE A 521 12.66 30.63 6.56
CA ILE A 521 12.40 31.93 5.96
C ILE A 521 13.29 32.06 4.73
N ILE A 522 12.67 32.20 3.58
CA ILE A 522 13.35 32.18 2.29
C ILE A 522 13.64 33.63 1.91
N VAL A 523 14.90 34.04 2.06
CA VAL A 523 15.41 35.37 1.69
C VAL A 523 15.98 35.36 0.28
N GLU A 524 16.12 36.56 -0.32
CA GLU A 524 16.83 36.77 -1.59
C GLU A 524 18.36 36.61 -1.45
#